data_AF-A0A965Q605-F1
#
_entry.id   AF-A0A965Q605-F1
#
_cell.length_a   1.000
_cell.length_b   1.000
_cell.length_c   1.000
_cell.angle_alpha   90.00
_cell.angle_beta   90.00
_cell.angle_gamma   90.00
#
_symmetry.space_group_name_H-M   'P 1'
#
loop_
_entity.id
_entity.type
_entity.pdbx_description
1 polymer ?
#
loop_
_entity_poly.entity_id
_entity_poly.type
_entity_poly.pdbx_seq_one_letter_code
_entity_poly.pdbx_strand_id
1 'polypeptide(L)'
;GQNVNAYRSITKNGSSADLALLIEYISEIDAIKRIKFTTSHPNEMNDSLIECFGKFPKLAAHLHLPIQSGSDRILSAMKRNYTTLEYKNIIRKLKKNCPQISISSDFIVGFPNETDADFEMTKKIIADIKFDFSFSFLYSPRPGTPASYILDEISHETKLRRLNELQLMNDSHGKAISHLMLGTKQRILIDGQSWKNPTEMAGKTDNNRVVDVKADKSFINQFVDVTITEVTSKRLRGEII
;
A
#
# COMPACT_ATOMS: atom_id res chain seq x y z
N GLY A 1 -10.57 11.30 7.50
CA GLY A 1 -11.80 10.47 7.42
C GLY A 1 -11.41 9.00 7.51
N GLN A 2 -12.38 8.11 7.68
CA GLN A 2 -12.13 6.66 7.72
C GLN A 2 -11.56 6.12 6.40
N ASN A 3 -11.96 6.73 5.28
CA ASN A 3 -11.34 6.56 3.95
C ASN A 3 -10.90 7.94 3.46
N VAL A 4 -9.60 8.18 3.26
CA VAL A 4 -9.11 9.50 2.83
C VAL A 4 -9.48 9.80 1.38
N ASN A 5 -9.55 8.79 0.51
CA ASN A 5 -9.95 8.98 -0.89
C ASN A 5 -11.46 9.22 -1.10
N ALA A 6 -12.27 9.06 -0.05
CA ALA A 6 -13.66 9.52 -0.04
C ALA A 6 -13.79 11.03 0.27
N TYR A 7 -12.70 11.79 0.30
CA TYR A 7 -12.73 13.22 0.60
C TYR A 7 -13.68 13.96 -0.34
N ARG A 8 -14.58 14.74 0.24
CA ARG A 8 -15.49 15.65 -0.44
C ARG A 8 -15.54 16.96 0.33
N SER A 9 -15.50 18.08 -0.39
CA SER A 9 -15.65 19.42 0.15
C SER A 9 -16.33 20.33 -0.87
N ILE A 10 -16.61 21.57 -0.47
CA ILE A 10 -17.17 22.61 -1.33
C ILE A 10 -16.17 23.77 -1.33
N THR A 11 -15.77 24.22 -2.51
CA THR A 11 -14.87 25.37 -2.65
C THR A 11 -15.59 26.66 -2.27
N LYS A 12 -14.83 27.76 -2.10
CA LYS A 12 -15.42 29.09 -1.82
C LYS A 12 -16.45 29.54 -2.87
N ASN A 13 -16.33 29.04 -4.10
CA ASN A 13 -17.21 29.39 -5.22
C ASN A 13 -18.39 28.42 -5.35
N GLY A 14 -18.58 27.50 -4.40
CA GLY A 14 -19.69 26.55 -4.39
C GLY A 14 -19.49 25.28 -5.23
N SER A 15 -18.32 25.11 -5.86
CA SER A 15 -18.02 23.89 -6.65
C SER A 15 -17.62 22.73 -5.74
N SER A 16 -17.89 21.49 -6.16
CA SER A 16 -17.41 20.31 -5.45
C SER A 16 -15.89 20.17 -5.56
N ALA A 17 -15.26 19.71 -4.48
CA ALA A 17 -13.85 19.38 -4.42
C ALA A 17 -13.69 17.93 -3.92
N ASP A 18 -12.96 17.12 -4.67
CA ASP A 18 -12.60 15.75 -4.28
C ASP A 18 -11.10 15.67 -3.92
N LEU A 19 -10.61 14.46 -3.63
CA LEU A 19 -9.21 14.26 -3.26
C LEU A 19 -8.27 14.61 -4.43
N ALA A 20 -8.67 14.35 -5.67
CA ALA A 20 -7.85 14.65 -6.84
C ALA A 20 -7.59 16.15 -6.95
N LEU A 21 -8.64 16.97 -6.82
CA LEU A 21 -8.51 18.42 -6.81
C LEU A 21 -7.65 18.90 -5.64
N LEU A 22 -7.82 18.33 -4.44
CA LEU A 22 -6.99 18.68 -3.29
C LEU A 22 -5.51 18.35 -3.53
N ILE A 23 -5.19 17.19 -4.12
CA ILE A 23 -3.82 16.82 -4.48
C ILE A 23 -3.23 17.82 -5.47
N GLU A 24 -3.99 18.24 -6.48
CA GLU A 24 -3.57 19.25 -7.44
C GLU A 24 -3.16 20.54 -6.73
N TYR A 25 -4.03 21.11 -5.89
CA TYR A 25 -3.69 22.34 -5.14
C TYR A 25 -2.49 22.16 -4.20
N ILE A 26 -2.39 21.04 -3.49
CA ILE A 26 -1.25 20.75 -2.61
C ILE A 26 0.04 20.63 -3.42
N SER A 27 -0.04 20.09 -4.64
CA SER A 27 1.11 19.89 -5.51
C SER A 27 1.71 21.20 -6.01
N GLU A 28 0.93 22.28 -6.07
CA GLU A 28 1.42 23.63 -6.41
C GLU A 28 2.17 24.32 -5.26
N ILE A 29 2.07 23.80 -4.02
CA ILE A 29 2.77 24.39 -2.88
C ILE A 29 4.26 23.99 -2.92
N ASP A 30 5.14 24.94 -3.19
CA ASP A 30 6.58 24.70 -3.35
C ASP A 30 7.26 24.06 -2.13
N ALA A 31 6.84 24.45 -0.93
CA ALA A 31 7.37 23.88 0.32
C ALA A 31 7.02 22.40 0.48
N ILE A 32 5.95 21.92 -0.15
CA ILE A 32 5.54 20.52 -0.10
C ILE A 32 6.31 19.75 -1.17
N LYS A 33 7.12 18.79 -0.72
CA LYS A 33 8.02 18.02 -1.58
C LYS A 33 7.58 16.58 -1.83
N ARG A 34 6.62 16.08 -1.04
CA ARG A 34 6.01 14.76 -1.17
C ARG A 34 4.60 14.77 -0.58
N ILE A 35 3.64 14.18 -1.31
CA ILE A 35 2.26 13.98 -0.91
C ILE A 35 2.06 12.48 -0.75
N LYS A 36 1.48 12.08 0.38
CA LYS A 36 1.08 10.70 0.66
C LYS A 36 -0.28 10.75 1.34
N PHE A 37 -1.09 9.75 1.04
CA PHE A 37 -2.27 9.45 1.83
C PHE A 37 -2.29 7.96 2.14
N THR A 38 -2.92 7.63 3.26
CA THR A 38 -3.15 6.26 3.70
C THR A 38 -4.62 6.14 4.05
N THR A 39 -5.13 4.92 4.15
CA THR A 39 -6.56 4.58 4.24
C THR A 39 -7.31 4.92 2.94
N SER A 40 -7.46 3.93 2.09
CA SER A 40 -8.13 4.06 0.79
C SER A 40 -9.15 2.94 0.62
N HIS A 41 -10.24 3.25 -0.07
CA HIS A 41 -11.24 2.26 -0.45
C HIS A 41 -11.28 2.11 -1.97
N PRO A 42 -11.31 0.87 -2.52
CA PRO A 42 -11.34 0.65 -3.97
C PRO A 42 -12.42 1.42 -4.71
N ASN A 43 -13.63 1.51 -4.16
CA ASN A 43 -14.74 2.25 -4.80
C ASN A 43 -14.52 3.75 -4.94
N GLU A 44 -13.58 4.32 -4.18
CA GLU A 44 -13.26 5.74 -4.21
C GLU A 44 -12.06 6.04 -5.11
N MET A 45 -11.52 5.03 -5.81
CA MET A 45 -10.47 5.20 -6.83
C MET A 45 -11.08 5.51 -8.19
N ASN A 46 -11.60 6.74 -8.34
CA ASN A 46 -12.11 7.25 -9.61
C ASN A 46 -10.97 7.60 -10.59
N ASP A 47 -11.32 7.88 -11.84
CA ASP A 47 -10.33 8.15 -12.90
C ASP A 47 -9.51 9.42 -12.62
N SER A 48 -10.12 10.48 -12.07
CA SER A 48 -9.40 11.71 -11.72
C SER A 48 -8.30 11.48 -10.67
N LEU A 49 -8.58 10.67 -9.63
CA LEU A 49 -7.58 10.31 -8.62
C LEU A 49 -6.51 9.38 -9.18
N ILE A 50 -6.85 8.47 -10.10
CA ILE A 50 -5.88 7.58 -10.75
C ILE A 50 -4.92 8.40 -11.64
N GLU A 51 -5.44 9.37 -12.40
CA GLU A 51 -4.64 10.26 -13.26
C GLU A 51 -3.64 11.11 -12.46
N CYS A 52 -3.98 11.48 -11.22
CA CYS A 52 -3.06 12.23 -10.34
C CYS A 52 -1.71 11.52 -10.15
N PHE A 53 -1.68 10.18 -10.11
CA PHE A 53 -0.43 9.42 -9.97
C PHE A 53 0.51 9.53 -11.17
N GLY A 54 -0.02 9.85 -12.36
CA GLY A 54 0.79 10.14 -13.55
C GLY A 54 1.10 11.63 -13.73
N LYS A 55 0.23 12.51 -13.24
CA LYS A 55 0.33 13.97 -13.44
C LYS A 55 1.23 14.67 -12.43
N PHE A 56 1.25 14.25 -11.16
CA PHE A 56 1.89 15.01 -10.08
C PHE A 56 3.09 14.27 -9.48
N PRO A 57 4.35 14.65 -9.82
CA PRO A 57 5.55 13.99 -9.29
C PRO A 57 5.71 14.07 -7.76
N LYS A 58 5.06 15.05 -7.12
CA LYS A 58 5.04 15.16 -5.65
C LYS A 58 4.18 14.06 -5.03
N LEU A 59 3.20 13.47 -5.73
CA LEU A 59 2.44 12.34 -5.22
C LEU A 59 3.31 11.08 -5.26
N ALA A 60 3.61 10.54 -4.08
CA ALA A 60 4.48 9.37 -3.98
C ALA A 60 3.91 8.20 -4.79
N ALA A 61 4.79 7.51 -5.53
CA ALA A 61 4.46 6.33 -6.33
C ALA A 61 4.22 5.07 -5.47
N HIS A 62 3.37 5.21 -4.46
CA HIS A 62 2.93 4.11 -3.61
C HIS A 62 1.51 4.33 -3.11
N LEU A 63 0.67 3.31 -3.27
CA LEU A 63 -0.70 3.30 -2.81
C LEU A 63 -0.96 2.07 -1.94
N HIS A 64 -1.50 2.30 -0.75
CA HIS A 64 -2.06 1.24 0.07
C HIS A 64 -3.56 1.12 -0.24
N LEU A 65 -3.96 0.04 -0.93
CA LEU A 65 -5.33 -0.18 -1.40
C LEU A 65 -5.85 -1.55 -0.93
N PRO A 66 -6.49 -1.63 0.26
CA PRO A 66 -7.01 -2.88 0.81
C PRO A 66 -8.08 -3.54 -0.06
N ILE A 67 -7.82 -4.77 -0.51
CA ILE A 67 -8.81 -5.63 -1.19
C ILE A 67 -9.50 -6.58 -0.24
N GLN A 68 -8.83 -6.99 0.86
CA GLN A 68 -9.30 -7.96 1.87
C GLN A 68 -9.35 -9.42 1.39
N SER A 69 -9.89 -9.72 0.22
CA SER A 69 -9.96 -11.09 -0.32
C SER A 69 -9.89 -11.09 -1.85
N GLY A 70 -9.44 -12.21 -2.44
CA GLY A 70 -9.51 -12.45 -3.88
C GLY A 70 -10.76 -13.20 -4.33
N SER A 71 -11.69 -13.52 -3.44
CA SER A 71 -12.97 -14.16 -3.81
C SER A 71 -14.12 -13.16 -3.77
N ASP A 72 -14.82 -12.98 -4.89
CA ASP A 72 -15.99 -12.10 -4.97
C ASP A 72 -17.10 -12.52 -3.98
N ARG A 73 -17.22 -13.83 -3.69
CA ARG A 73 -18.16 -14.37 -2.71
C ARG A 73 -17.80 -13.90 -1.29
N ILE A 74 -16.52 -13.95 -0.94
CA ILE A 74 -16.03 -13.48 0.37
C ILE A 74 -16.08 -11.96 0.46
N LEU A 75 -15.73 -11.25 -0.61
CA LEU A 75 -15.87 -9.79 -0.71
C LEU A 75 -17.31 -9.36 -0.47
N SER A 76 -18.28 -10.00 -1.12
CA SER A 76 -19.70 -9.76 -0.91
C SER A 76 -20.12 -10.04 0.54
N ALA A 77 -19.65 -11.14 1.13
CA ALA A 77 -19.94 -11.47 2.54
C ALA A 77 -19.33 -10.46 3.53
N MET A 78 -18.19 -9.84 3.17
CA MET A 78 -17.57 -8.72 3.88
C MET A 78 -18.24 -7.36 3.59
N LYS A 79 -19.34 -7.33 2.82
CA LYS A 79 -20.02 -6.11 2.35
C LYS A 79 -19.10 -5.18 1.55
N ARG A 80 -18.20 -5.76 0.75
CA ARG A 80 -17.41 -5.02 -0.24
C ARG A 80 -18.23 -4.90 -1.52
N ASN A 81 -18.61 -3.68 -1.87
CA ASN A 81 -19.38 -3.39 -3.07
C ASN A 81 -18.47 -3.24 -4.30
N TYR A 82 -17.58 -4.22 -4.50
CA TYR A 82 -16.69 -4.34 -5.65
C TYR A 82 -16.26 -5.80 -5.85
N THR A 83 -15.91 -6.12 -7.08
CA THR A 83 -15.35 -7.40 -7.51
C THR A 83 -13.83 -7.35 -7.64
N THR A 84 -13.21 -8.52 -7.66
CA THR A 84 -11.80 -8.69 -8.00
C THR A 84 -11.47 -8.19 -9.41
N LEU A 85 -12.40 -8.28 -10.35
CA LEU A 85 -12.22 -7.76 -11.71
C LEU A 85 -12.14 -6.22 -11.71
N GLU A 86 -13.05 -5.55 -11.00
CA GLU A 86 -13.02 -4.08 -10.84
C GLU A 86 -11.75 -3.63 -10.13
N TYR A 87 -11.35 -4.34 -9.07
CA TYR A 87 -10.09 -4.07 -8.38
C TYR A 87 -8.89 -4.20 -9.34
N LYS A 88 -8.80 -5.30 -10.10
CA LYS A 88 -7.74 -5.49 -11.11
C LYS A 88 -7.76 -4.39 -12.18
N ASN A 89 -8.93 -3.88 -12.54
CA ASN A 89 -9.06 -2.76 -13.47
C ASN A 89 -8.46 -1.46 -12.90
N ILE A 90 -8.74 -1.15 -11.63
CA ILE A 90 -8.12 -0.01 -10.93
C ILE A 90 -6.60 -0.14 -10.96
N ILE A 91 -6.05 -1.31 -10.58
CA ILE A 91 -4.60 -1.54 -10.58
C ILE A 91 -4.00 -1.39 -11.98
N ARG A 92 -4.68 -1.88 -13.02
CA ARG A 92 -4.22 -1.71 -14.41
C ARG A 92 -4.15 -0.25 -14.82
N LYS A 93 -5.19 0.55 -14.50
CA LYS A 93 -5.21 1.99 -14.79
C LYS A 93 -4.12 2.73 -14.01
N LEU A 94 -3.88 2.38 -12.73
CA LEU A 94 -2.79 2.93 -11.93
C LEU A 94 -1.42 2.64 -12.55
N LYS A 95 -1.13 1.37 -12.88
CA LYS A 95 0.15 0.98 -13.52
C LYS A 95 0.33 1.61 -14.91
N LYS A 96 -0.77 1.90 -15.64
CA LYS A 96 -0.71 2.62 -16.91
C LYS A 96 -0.27 4.09 -16.72
N ASN A 97 -0.81 4.77 -15.71
CA ASN A 97 -0.50 6.18 -15.44
C ASN A 97 0.82 6.37 -14.68
N CYS A 98 1.19 5.42 -13.81
CA CYS A 98 2.39 5.45 -13.00
C CYS A 98 3.03 4.04 -13.03
N PRO A 99 3.87 3.72 -14.03
CA PRO A 99 4.45 2.38 -14.21
C PRO A 99 5.26 1.86 -13.02
N GLN A 100 5.88 2.77 -12.27
CA GLN A 100 6.69 2.47 -11.09
C GLN A 100 5.89 2.39 -9.78
N ILE A 101 4.56 2.52 -9.83
CA ILE A 101 3.74 2.52 -8.61
C ILE A 101 3.85 1.19 -7.87
N SER A 102 4.16 1.29 -6.58
CA SER A 102 4.07 0.16 -5.65
C SER A 102 2.69 0.11 -5.00
N ILE A 103 2.11 -1.10 -4.90
CA ILE A 103 0.79 -1.30 -4.30
C ILE A 103 0.94 -2.23 -3.11
N SER A 104 0.49 -1.79 -1.94
CA SER A 104 0.28 -2.65 -0.77
C SER A 104 -1.21 -2.83 -0.49
N SER A 105 -1.58 -3.87 0.26
CA SER A 105 -2.96 -4.19 0.57
C SER A 105 -3.11 -4.78 1.98
N ASP A 106 -4.35 -5.07 2.36
CA ASP A 106 -4.68 -5.88 3.52
C ASP A 106 -5.45 -7.11 3.05
N PHE A 107 -5.17 -8.26 3.67
CA PHE A 107 -5.86 -9.53 3.44
C PHE A 107 -6.43 -10.09 4.74
N ILE A 108 -7.65 -10.59 4.70
CA ILE A 108 -8.31 -11.29 5.81
C ILE A 108 -8.43 -12.76 5.43
N VAL A 109 -7.84 -13.63 6.24
CA VAL A 109 -7.82 -15.09 6.06
C VAL A 109 -8.76 -15.76 7.05
N GLY A 110 -9.46 -16.79 6.62
CA GLY A 110 -10.33 -17.57 7.51
C GLY A 110 -11.60 -16.84 7.89
N PHE A 111 -12.11 -15.99 6.99
CA PHE A 111 -13.47 -15.44 7.11
C PHE A 111 -14.48 -16.61 7.20
N PRO A 112 -15.58 -16.49 7.97
CA PRO A 112 -16.53 -17.58 8.13
C PRO A 112 -17.01 -18.13 6.78
N ASN A 113 -16.95 -19.46 6.64
CA ASN A 113 -17.26 -20.21 5.42
C ASN A 113 -16.31 -19.98 4.22
N GLU A 114 -15.12 -19.41 4.39
CA GLU A 114 -14.05 -19.40 3.37
C GLU A 114 -13.60 -20.82 2.97
N THR A 115 -13.89 -21.19 1.72
CA THR A 115 -13.51 -22.49 1.15
C THR A 115 -12.07 -22.47 0.63
N ASP A 116 -11.51 -23.64 0.32
CA ASP A 116 -10.21 -23.71 -0.34
C ASP A 116 -10.20 -22.99 -1.69
N ALA A 117 -11.29 -23.06 -2.45
CA ALA A 117 -11.40 -22.35 -3.73
C ALA A 117 -11.31 -20.82 -3.56
N ASP A 118 -11.94 -20.25 -2.52
CA ASP A 118 -11.85 -18.82 -2.24
C ASP A 118 -10.44 -18.40 -1.84
N PHE A 119 -9.76 -19.25 -1.06
CA PHE A 119 -8.39 -19.04 -0.65
C PHE A 119 -7.44 -19.09 -1.86
N GLU A 120 -7.63 -20.05 -2.78
CA GLU A 120 -6.86 -20.12 -4.03
C GLU A 120 -7.07 -18.88 -4.91
N MET A 121 -8.30 -18.34 -4.99
CA MET A 121 -8.54 -17.07 -5.69
C MET A 121 -7.78 -15.90 -5.05
N THR A 122 -7.67 -15.89 -3.72
CA THR A 122 -6.87 -14.91 -2.97
C THR A 122 -5.38 -15.05 -3.28
N LYS A 123 -4.83 -16.27 -3.31
CA LYS A 123 -3.45 -16.50 -3.74
C LYS A 123 -3.22 -16.07 -5.18
N LYS A 124 -4.17 -16.35 -6.08
CA LYS A 124 -4.09 -15.96 -7.49
C LYS A 124 -4.02 -14.46 -7.67
N ILE A 125 -4.86 -13.66 -7.00
CA ILE A 125 -4.80 -12.20 -7.14
C ILE A 125 -3.49 -11.63 -6.59
N ILE A 126 -2.94 -12.22 -5.51
CA ILE A 126 -1.63 -11.84 -4.97
C ILE A 126 -0.52 -12.13 -5.97
N ALA A 127 -0.53 -13.30 -6.60
CA ALA A 127 0.42 -13.68 -7.64
C ALA A 127 0.31 -12.83 -8.91
N ASP A 128 -0.90 -12.49 -9.34
CA ASP A 128 -1.16 -11.69 -10.54
C ASP A 128 -0.67 -10.24 -10.37
N ILE A 129 -0.95 -9.63 -9.22
CA ILE A 129 -0.67 -8.21 -8.98
C ILE A 129 0.76 -7.99 -8.50
N LYS A 130 1.33 -8.97 -7.78
CA LYS A 130 2.63 -8.91 -7.10
C LYS A 130 2.70 -7.71 -6.17
N PHE A 131 1.83 -7.71 -5.17
CA PHE A 131 1.80 -6.65 -4.17
C PHE A 131 3.16 -6.48 -3.49
N ASP A 132 3.45 -5.24 -3.15
CA ASP A 132 4.47 -4.91 -2.17
C ASP A 132 4.04 -5.36 -0.76
N PHE A 133 4.93 -5.26 0.22
CA PHE A 133 4.72 -5.64 1.61
C PHE A 133 3.33 -5.18 2.08
N SER A 134 2.44 -6.16 2.12
CA SER A 134 1.05 -6.05 2.49
C SER A 134 0.83 -6.64 3.88
N PHE A 135 -0.34 -6.42 4.43
CA PHE A 135 -0.71 -7.00 5.71
C PHE A 135 -1.67 -8.16 5.49
N SER A 136 -1.58 -9.17 6.35
CA SER A 136 -2.52 -10.29 6.37
C SER A 136 -2.85 -10.63 7.81
N PHE A 137 -4.12 -10.87 8.08
CA PHE A 137 -4.65 -11.09 9.41
C PHE A 137 -5.63 -12.26 9.39
N LEU A 138 -5.72 -12.99 10.50
CA LEU A 138 -6.87 -13.86 10.71
C LEU A 138 -8.13 -13.02 10.89
N TYR A 139 -9.24 -13.51 10.35
CA TYR A 139 -10.54 -12.98 10.70
C TYR A 139 -10.73 -13.02 12.22
N SER A 140 -11.14 -11.88 12.77
CA SER A 140 -11.50 -11.74 14.17
C SER A 140 -12.93 -11.20 14.26
N PRO A 141 -13.89 -11.97 14.80
CA PRO A 141 -15.27 -11.54 14.90
C PRO A 141 -15.36 -10.32 15.83
N ARG A 142 -16.00 -9.26 15.34
CA ARG A 142 -16.29 -8.07 16.15
C ARG A 142 -17.73 -8.14 16.65
N PRO A 143 -17.98 -8.02 17.96
CA PRO A 143 -19.32 -8.02 18.52
C PRO A 143 -20.24 -7.02 17.78
N GLY A 144 -21.46 -7.46 17.46
CA GLY A 144 -22.46 -6.63 16.78
C GLY A 144 -22.33 -6.53 15.26
N THR A 145 -21.37 -7.21 14.64
CA THR A 145 -21.26 -7.25 13.17
C THR A 145 -22.04 -8.44 12.59
N PRO A 146 -22.67 -8.33 11.41
CA PRO A 146 -23.37 -9.47 10.79
C PRO A 146 -22.47 -10.70 10.62
N ALA A 147 -21.18 -10.47 10.34
CA ALA A 147 -20.19 -11.53 10.19
C ALA A 147 -19.95 -12.32 11.48
N SER A 148 -20.12 -11.73 12.67
CA SER A 148 -19.91 -12.43 13.95
C SER A 148 -20.98 -13.48 14.25
N TYR A 149 -22.10 -13.48 13.52
CA TYR A 149 -23.19 -14.45 13.67
C TYR A 149 -23.13 -15.57 12.63
N ILE A 150 -22.17 -15.53 11.70
CA ILE A 150 -21.99 -16.59 10.70
C ILE A 150 -21.29 -17.77 11.38
N LEU A 151 -21.85 -18.97 11.23
CA LEU A 151 -21.19 -20.19 11.69
C LEU A 151 -19.84 -20.34 10.97
N ASP A 152 -18.81 -20.63 11.75
CA ASP A 152 -17.44 -20.71 11.27
C ASP A 152 -16.93 -22.14 11.43
N GLU A 153 -16.98 -22.90 10.34
CA GLU A 153 -16.62 -24.32 10.31
C GLU A 153 -15.12 -24.54 10.04
N ILE A 154 -14.34 -23.47 9.87
CA ILE A 154 -12.93 -23.58 9.51
C ILE A 154 -12.10 -23.76 10.78
N SER A 155 -11.34 -24.86 10.85
CA SER A 155 -10.43 -25.11 11.97
C SER A 155 -9.39 -24.00 12.11
N HIS A 156 -9.04 -23.66 13.35
CA HIS A 156 -8.00 -22.67 13.63
C HIS A 156 -6.65 -23.03 12.99
N GLU A 157 -6.32 -24.32 12.95
CA GLU A 157 -5.12 -24.84 12.26
C GLU A 157 -5.13 -24.52 10.76
N THR A 158 -6.26 -24.72 10.07
CA THR A 158 -6.40 -24.37 8.65
C THR A 158 -6.19 -22.88 8.43
N LYS A 159 -6.75 -22.03 9.30
CA LYS A 159 -6.58 -20.58 9.22
C LYS A 159 -5.13 -20.14 9.40
N LEU A 160 -4.43 -20.71 10.39
CA LEU A 160 -3.01 -20.45 10.61
C LEU A 160 -2.14 -20.88 9.44
N ARG A 161 -2.39 -22.08 8.89
CA ARG A 161 -1.67 -22.57 7.70
C ARG A 161 -1.86 -21.61 6.52
N ARG A 162 -3.10 -21.25 6.21
CA ARG A 162 -3.44 -20.30 5.13
C ARG A 162 -2.79 -18.93 5.34
N LEU A 163 -2.80 -18.41 6.56
CA LEU A 163 -2.15 -17.14 6.89
C LEU A 163 -0.64 -17.22 6.64
N ASN A 164 0.00 -18.29 7.09
CA ASN A 164 1.43 -18.49 6.88
C ASN A 164 1.78 -18.56 5.38
N GLU A 165 1.01 -19.30 4.59
CA GLU A 165 1.17 -19.36 3.12
C GLU A 165 1.10 -17.95 2.49
N LEU A 166 0.10 -17.14 2.85
CA LEU A 166 -0.01 -15.78 2.31
C LEU A 166 1.13 -14.86 2.77
N GLN A 167 1.56 -14.97 4.02
CA GLN A 167 2.67 -14.17 4.55
C GLN A 167 3.97 -14.50 3.80
N LEU A 168 4.24 -15.77 3.53
CA LEU A 168 5.40 -16.19 2.74
C LEU A 168 5.36 -15.65 1.30
N MET A 169 4.20 -15.69 0.63
CA MET A 169 4.05 -15.12 -0.71
C MET A 169 4.27 -13.61 -0.71
N ASN A 170 3.65 -12.90 0.23
CA ASN A 170 3.78 -11.46 0.38
C ASN A 170 5.21 -11.03 0.70
N ASP A 171 5.89 -11.73 1.61
CA ASP A 171 7.29 -11.46 1.93
C ASP A 171 8.20 -11.71 0.71
N SER A 172 7.92 -12.74 -0.08
CA SER A 172 8.65 -13.02 -1.32
C SER A 172 8.49 -11.87 -2.33
N HIS A 173 7.27 -11.39 -2.56
CA HIS A 173 7.02 -10.28 -3.48
C HIS A 173 7.62 -8.96 -2.98
N GLY A 174 7.45 -8.61 -1.71
CA GLY A 174 8.05 -7.41 -1.12
C GLY A 174 9.57 -7.42 -1.16
N LYS A 175 10.20 -8.60 -0.96
CA LYS A 175 11.64 -8.78 -1.17
C LYS A 175 12.01 -8.60 -2.64
N ALA A 176 11.29 -9.20 -3.57
CA ALA A 176 11.56 -9.05 -5.00
C ALA A 176 11.54 -7.57 -5.43
N ILE A 177 10.55 -6.80 -4.98
CA ILE A 177 10.49 -5.34 -5.23
C ILE A 177 11.68 -4.62 -4.61
N SER A 178 12.09 -4.99 -3.39
CA SER A 178 13.26 -4.40 -2.74
C SER A 178 14.54 -4.69 -3.53
N HIS A 179 14.69 -5.90 -4.09
CA HIS A 179 15.82 -6.26 -4.93
C HIS A 179 15.84 -5.50 -6.26
N LEU A 180 14.68 -5.20 -6.85
CA LEU A 180 14.60 -4.34 -8.04
C LEU A 180 15.06 -2.90 -7.78
N MET A 181 15.13 -2.46 -6.52
CA MET A 181 15.64 -1.14 -6.16
C MET A 181 17.17 -1.11 -6.05
N LEU A 182 17.84 -2.26 -5.97
CA LEU A 182 19.31 -2.33 -5.88
C LEU A 182 19.96 -1.68 -7.11
N GLY A 183 20.94 -0.80 -6.88
CA GLY A 183 21.63 -0.05 -7.92
C GLY A 183 20.83 1.12 -8.52
N THR A 184 19.58 1.32 -8.10
CA THR A 184 18.75 2.43 -8.60
C THR A 184 18.92 3.69 -7.76
N LYS A 185 18.70 4.84 -8.38
CA LYS A 185 18.59 6.13 -7.70
C LYS A 185 17.20 6.25 -7.04
N GLN A 186 17.18 6.56 -5.76
CA GLN A 186 15.96 6.74 -4.97
C GLN A 186 16.01 8.07 -4.24
N ARG A 187 14.88 8.77 -4.19
CA ARG A 187 14.73 9.99 -3.38
C ARG A 187 14.17 9.64 -2.01
N ILE A 188 14.89 9.98 -0.95
CA ILE A 188 14.48 9.71 0.43
C ILE A 188 14.27 10.99 1.22
N LEU A 189 13.32 10.97 2.16
CA LEU A 189 13.22 11.95 3.24
C LEU A 189 13.88 11.35 4.47
N ILE A 190 14.96 11.95 4.97
CA ILE A 190 15.60 11.53 6.21
C ILE A 190 14.75 12.02 7.38
N ASP A 191 14.22 11.10 8.18
CA ASP A 191 13.31 11.39 9.29
C ASP A 191 13.93 11.17 10.68
N GLY A 192 15.14 10.63 10.75
CA GLY A 192 15.87 10.51 12.01
C GLY A 192 17.15 9.70 11.92
N GLN A 193 17.73 9.42 13.09
CA GLN A 193 18.88 8.52 13.23
C GLN A 193 18.45 7.07 13.01
N SER A 194 19.32 6.24 12.42
CA SER A 194 19.04 4.82 12.30
C SER A 194 19.05 4.14 13.66
N TRP A 195 17.99 3.38 13.96
CA TRP A 195 17.92 2.57 15.19
C TRP A 195 18.87 1.37 15.17
N LYS A 196 19.37 0.96 13.99
CA LYS A 196 20.33 -0.14 13.85
C LYS A 196 21.77 0.31 14.04
N ASN A 197 22.10 1.50 13.54
CA ASN A 197 23.44 2.05 13.61
C ASN A 197 23.39 3.55 13.93
N PRO A 198 23.82 3.98 15.13
CA PRO A 198 23.85 5.39 15.51
C PRO A 198 24.73 6.29 14.62
N THR A 199 25.65 5.74 13.82
CA THR A 199 26.46 6.53 12.88
C THR A 199 25.76 6.75 11.53
N GLU A 200 24.56 6.21 11.34
CA GLU A 200 23.78 6.31 10.11
C GLU A 200 22.46 7.06 10.40
N MET A 201 21.91 7.66 9.35
CA MET A 201 20.58 8.26 9.34
C MET A 201 19.62 7.33 8.60
N ALA A 202 18.35 7.36 8.99
CA ALA A 202 17.29 6.63 8.33
C ALA A 202 16.39 7.60 7.56
N GLY A 203 16.07 7.24 6.32
CA GLY A 203 15.08 7.94 5.53
C GLY A 203 14.13 7.00 4.81
N LYS A 204 13.05 7.55 4.25
CA LYS A 204 12.03 6.78 3.54
C LYS A 204 11.93 7.16 2.07
N THR A 205 11.94 6.15 1.20
CA THR A 205 11.60 6.27 -0.22
C THR A 205 10.11 6.55 -0.43
N ASP A 206 9.72 6.80 -1.69
CA ASP A 206 8.30 6.98 -2.05
C ASP A 206 7.47 5.74 -1.72
N ASN A 207 7.98 4.53 -2.01
CA ASN A 207 7.39 3.24 -1.62
C ASN A 207 7.65 2.82 -0.17
N ASN A 208 7.97 3.80 0.69
CA ASN A 208 8.03 3.64 2.14
C ASN A 208 9.09 2.65 2.64
N ARG A 209 10.08 2.29 1.80
CA ARG A 209 11.25 1.54 2.25
C ARG A 209 12.10 2.44 3.11
N VAL A 210 12.56 1.88 4.22
CA VAL A 210 13.55 2.57 5.05
C VAL A 210 14.93 2.30 4.49
N VAL A 211 15.67 3.37 4.23
CA VAL A 211 17.03 3.36 3.73
C VAL A 211 17.93 3.92 4.83
N ASP A 212 18.92 3.14 5.23
CA ASP A 212 20.00 3.61 6.09
C ASP A 212 21.12 4.20 5.23
N VAL A 213 21.58 5.41 5.58
CA VAL A 213 22.63 6.14 4.87
C VAL A 213 23.63 6.75 5.84
N LYS A 214 24.90 6.83 5.45
CA LYS A 214 25.89 7.59 6.22
C LYS A 214 25.66 9.09 5.99
N ALA A 215 25.20 9.78 7.03
CA ALA A 215 24.95 11.21 7.02
C ALA A 215 24.99 11.75 8.45
N ASP A 216 25.17 13.06 8.60
CA ASP A 216 25.07 13.71 9.91
C ASP A 216 23.63 14.20 10.22
N LYS A 217 23.41 14.66 11.46
CA LYS A 217 22.09 15.08 11.94
C LYS A 217 21.50 16.30 11.22
N SER A 218 22.30 17.09 10.51
CA SER A 218 21.80 18.24 9.75
C SER A 218 20.85 17.83 8.63
N PHE A 219 20.95 16.58 8.13
CA PHE A 219 20.09 16.05 7.07
C PHE A 219 18.67 15.67 7.52
N ILE A 220 18.35 15.72 8.82
CA ILE A 220 16.98 15.44 9.31
C ILE A 220 16.00 16.43 8.66
N ASN A 221 14.85 15.92 8.23
CA ASN A 221 13.79 16.61 7.49
C ASN A 221 14.21 17.10 6.10
N GLN A 222 15.33 16.62 5.56
CA GLN A 222 15.77 16.93 4.20
C GLN A 222 15.51 15.77 3.24
N PHE A 223 15.22 16.14 2.00
CA PHE A 223 15.20 15.20 0.89
C PHE A 223 16.60 15.07 0.31
N VAL A 224 17.06 13.84 0.16
CA VAL A 224 18.32 13.52 -0.52
C VAL A 224 18.09 12.43 -1.55
N ASP A 225 18.89 12.48 -2.61
CA ASP A 225 18.95 11.40 -3.57
C ASP A 225 20.05 10.41 -3.14
N VAL A 226 19.75 9.12 -3.27
CA VAL A 226 20.65 8.05 -2.86
C VAL A 226 20.69 6.96 -3.92
N THR A 227 21.84 6.30 -4.08
CA THR A 227 21.94 5.03 -4.80
C THR A 227 21.78 3.90 -3.80
N ILE A 228 20.86 2.96 -4.05
CA ILE A 228 20.70 1.79 -3.19
C ILE A 228 21.85 0.81 -3.43
N THR A 229 22.62 0.49 -2.39
CA THR A 229 23.83 -0.35 -2.47
C THR A 229 23.63 -1.72 -1.83
N GLU A 230 22.66 -1.87 -0.92
CA GLU A 230 22.37 -3.13 -0.24
C GLU A 230 20.87 -3.30 0.02
N VAL A 231 20.39 -4.54 -0.12
CA VAL A 231 19.03 -4.95 0.21
C VAL A 231 19.09 -5.96 1.35
N THR A 232 18.62 -5.56 2.53
CA THR A 232 18.45 -6.47 3.67
C THR A 232 17.00 -6.95 3.77
N SER A 233 16.66 -7.77 4.76
CA SER A 233 15.32 -8.38 4.88
C SER A 233 14.15 -7.39 4.94
N LYS A 234 14.32 -6.23 5.59
CA LYS A 234 13.26 -5.21 5.77
C LYS A 234 13.73 -3.76 5.57
N ARG A 235 15.02 -3.55 5.27
CA ARG A 235 15.64 -2.22 5.11
C ARG A 235 16.60 -2.24 3.94
N LEU A 236 16.83 -1.08 3.35
CA LEU A 236 17.83 -0.87 2.32
C LEU A 236 19.01 -0.12 2.93
N ARG A 237 20.16 -0.20 2.29
CA ARG A 237 21.26 0.76 2.49
C ARG A 237 21.53 1.50 1.21
N GLY A 238 21.97 2.74 1.35
CA GLY A 238 22.34 3.56 0.22
C GLY A 238 23.45 4.54 0.53
N GLU A 239 23.93 5.17 -0.53
CA GLU A 239 24.94 6.22 -0.50
C GLU A 239 24.33 7.48 -1.11
N ILE A 240 24.52 8.62 -0.45
CA ILE A 240 24.05 9.92 -0.93
C ILE A 240 24.81 10.30 -2.20
N ILE A 241 24.08 10.87 -3.17
CA ILE A 241 24.59 11.35 -4.46
C ILE A 241 24.90 12.84 -4.38
#